data_AF-A0A2H6N8F3-F1
#
_entry.id   AF-A0A2H6N8F3-F1
#
_cell.length_a   1.000
_cell.length_b   1.000
_cell.length_c   1.000
_cell.angle_alpha   90.00
_cell.angle_beta   90.00
_cell.angle_gamma   90.00
#
_symmetry.space_group_name_H-M   'P 1'
#
loop_
_entity.id
_entity.type
_entity.pdbx_description
1 polymer ?
#
loop_
_entity_poly.entity_id
_entity_poly.type
_entity_poly.pdbx_seq_one_letter_code
_entity_poly.pdbx_strand_id
1 'polypeptide(L)'
;ERFEELSAWKEKLKDEREFYESKFKEARQCLATKCLENESLHQKLQSLEEKEEKSATEGEAVGSLKEHQDVDVKRIHGNTALYVRNKSVDETRKCLEKEELTVSQLLHSLRTETQKREALENKMQELKDKCQQLLSLKKKTNDKSTQTEQEANKKEEGSESVGSEVEVLNLQISALFRELQETHAKLKEADVIQKKLHEKCQNLEQEHPASVGDLDEKQQLLYTVKKLELQVESMQSEIKLEQTKTNDEKAKFNSLQDAYGKLVKELTEALQTVEDLKGKEVQRPDQVTLDELVHKLDLAEKALAAKQLQIDKMKQTLMKQEEELETVAVLRAQMEVYCSDFHAERAAREKIHEEKEQLATQLAYFLAENQERGDLGRCSLAEMQTRHGTRLPSMEEGAEEQNQPQPPRDIPIHSCPKCSIILPDIDTLQIHVMDCIN
;
A
#
# COMPACT_ATOMS: atom_id res chain seq x y z
N GLU A 1 -11.78 -36.70 -30.08
CA GLU A 1 -10.57 -36.35 -29.32
C GLU A 1 -10.12 -34.92 -29.68
N ARG A 2 -8.98 -34.69 -30.36
CA ARG A 2 -8.37 -33.34 -30.51
C ARG A 2 -9.27 -32.15 -30.88
N PHE A 3 -10.26 -32.31 -31.78
CA PHE A 3 -11.18 -31.22 -32.12
C PHE A 3 -12.22 -30.93 -31.02
N GLU A 4 -12.62 -31.94 -30.26
CA GLU A 4 -13.53 -31.81 -29.11
C GLU A 4 -12.79 -31.19 -27.92
N GLU A 5 -11.53 -31.58 -27.68
CA GLU A 5 -10.63 -30.97 -26.69
C GLU A 5 -10.47 -29.45 -26.93
N LEU A 6 -10.19 -29.05 -28.18
CA LEU A 6 -10.10 -27.63 -28.56
C LEU A 6 -11.44 -26.88 -28.44
N SER A 7 -12.56 -27.59 -28.57
CA SER A 7 -13.89 -26.99 -28.43
C SER A 7 -14.28 -26.79 -26.96
N ALA A 8 -14.02 -27.80 -26.12
CA ALA A 8 -14.20 -27.73 -24.67
C ALA A 8 -13.27 -26.66 -24.04
N TRP A 9 -12.03 -26.52 -24.51
CA TRP A 9 -11.12 -25.47 -24.05
C TRP A 9 -11.62 -24.06 -24.42
N LYS A 10 -12.16 -23.88 -25.63
CA LYS A 10 -12.76 -22.60 -26.04
C LYS A 10 -13.98 -22.24 -25.20
N GLU A 11 -14.88 -23.19 -24.95
CA GLU A 11 -16.07 -22.94 -24.14
C GLU A 11 -15.69 -22.62 -22.68
N LYS A 12 -14.75 -23.36 -22.09
CA LYS A 12 -14.21 -23.05 -20.75
C LYS A 12 -13.60 -21.64 -20.67
N LEU A 13 -12.87 -21.19 -21.69
CA LEU A 13 -12.26 -19.86 -21.73
C LEU A 13 -13.30 -18.74 -21.95
N LYS A 14 -14.46 -19.07 -22.56
CA LYS A 14 -15.65 -18.21 -22.61
C LYS A 14 -16.34 -18.16 -21.24
N ASP A 15 -16.58 -19.30 -20.59
CA ASP A 15 -17.20 -19.37 -19.26
C ASP A 15 -16.38 -18.61 -18.21
N GLU A 16 -15.05 -18.76 -18.22
CA GLU A 16 -14.13 -18.00 -17.36
C GLU A 16 -14.23 -16.49 -17.62
N ARG A 17 -14.34 -16.05 -18.88
CA ARG A 17 -14.54 -14.63 -19.23
C ARG A 17 -15.87 -14.10 -18.70
N GLU A 18 -16.97 -14.81 -18.94
CA GLU A 18 -18.31 -14.40 -18.51
C GLU A 18 -18.41 -14.35 -16.97
N PHE A 19 -17.75 -15.28 -16.28
CA PHE A 19 -17.60 -15.25 -14.82
C PHE A 19 -16.86 -13.99 -14.34
N TYR A 20 -15.68 -13.68 -14.91
CA TYR A 20 -14.91 -12.49 -14.51
C TYR A 20 -15.65 -11.18 -14.85
N GLU A 21 -16.35 -11.11 -15.99
CA GLU A 21 -17.15 -9.94 -16.36
C GLU A 21 -18.34 -9.75 -15.40
N SER A 22 -19.03 -10.83 -15.01
CA SER A 22 -20.06 -10.78 -13.97
C SER A 22 -19.49 -10.29 -12.64
N LYS A 23 -18.35 -10.83 -12.19
CA LYS A 23 -17.70 -10.42 -10.93
C LYS A 23 -17.25 -8.96 -10.95
N PHE A 24 -16.75 -8.47 -12.09
CA PHE A 24 -16.40 -7.06 -12.25
C PHE A 24 -17.65 -6.15 -12.23
N LYS A 25 -18.76 -6.61 -12.82
CA LYS A 25 -20.05 -5.90 -12.77
C LYS A 25 -20.62 -5.81 -11.35
N GLU A 26 -20.58 -6.90 -10.59
CA GLU A 26 -20.93 -6.94 -9.15
C GLU A 26 -20.04 -5.97 -8.34
N ALA A 27 -18.73 -6.01 -8.55
CA ALA A 27 -17.77 -5.15 -7.85
C ALA A 27 -18.04 -3.66 -8.10
N ARG A 28 -18.34 -3.26 -9.35
CA ARG A 28 -18.73 -1.87 -9.67
C ARG A 28 -20.04 -1.46 -8.98
N GLN A 29 -21.03 -2.35 -8.90
CA GLN A 29 -22.30 -2.06 -8.22
C GLN A 29 -22.10 -1.90 -6.71
N CYS A 30 -21.29 -2.75 -6.08
CA CYS A 30 -20.90 -2.63 -4.68
C CYS A 30 -20.17 -1.30 -4.42
N LEU A 31 -19.19 -0.95 -5.26
CA LEU A 31 -18.44 0.31 -5.16
C LEU A 31 -19.36 1.53 -5.27
N ALA A 32 -20.22 1.58 -6.29
CA ALA A 32 -21.17 2.68 -6.48
C ALA A 32 -22.15 2.83 -5.30
N THR A 33 -22.60 1.71 -4.72
CA THR A 33 -23.44 1.70 -3.51
C THR A 33 -22.69 2.29 -2.32
N LYS A 34 -21.41 1.92 -2.13
CA LYS A 34 -20.57 2.45 -1.05
C LYS A 34 -20.16 3.91 -1.25
N CYS A 35 -20.04 4.40 -2.48
CA CYS A 35 -19.89 5.85 -2.75
C CYS A 35 -21.10 6.63 -2.25
N LEU A 36 -22.32 6.24 -2.62
CA LEU A 36 -23.57 6.89 -2.18
C LEU A 36 -23.77 6.83 -0.65
N GLU A 37 -23.39 5.71 -0.02
CA GLU A 37 -23.40 5.57 1.44
C GLU A 37 -22.41 6.55 2.10
N ASN A 38 -21.20 6.68 1.54
CA ASN A 38 -20.17 7.58 2.05
C ASN A 38 -20.54 9.07 1.84
N GLU A 39 -21.13 9.42 0.71
CA GLU A 39 -21.70 10.76 0.46
C GLU A 39 -22.79 11.10 1.50
N SER A 40 -23.67 10.15 1.83
CA SER A 40 -24.68 10.32 2.89
C SER A 40 -24.05 10.46 4.28
N LEU A 41 -22.93 9.80 4.56
CA LEU A 41 -22.19 9.94 5.82
C LEU A 41 -21.48 11.29 5.91
N HIS A 42 -20.84 11.77 4.82
CA HIS A 42 -20.25 13.11 4.76
C HIS A 42 -21.31 14.21 4.97
N GLN A 43 -22.48 14.12 4.34
CA GLN A 43 -23.59 15.06 4.57
C GLN A 43 -24.05 15.06 6.04
N LYS A 44 -24.08 13.88 6.70
CA LYS A 44 -24.42 13.77 8.12
C LYS A 44 -23.35 14.41 9.01
N LEU A 45 -22.07 14.16 8.75
CA LEU A 45 -20.94 14.77 9.48
C LEU A 45 -20.96 16.29 9.35
N GLN A 46 -21.07 16.83 8.14
CA GLN A 46 -21.22 18.27 7.93
C GLN A 46 -22.43 18.82 8.70
N SER A 47 -23.56 18.12 8.72
CA SER A 47 -24.76 18.52 9.49
C SER A 47 -24.62 18.39 11.02
N LEU A 48 -23.54 17.79 11.52
CA LEU A 48 -23.19 17.72 12.95
C LEU A 48 -22.16 18.80 13.29
N GLU A 49 -21.12 18.96 12.48
CA GLU A 49 -20.15 20.07 12.55
C GLU A 49 -20.90 21.42 12.54
N GLU A 50 -21.83 21.61 11.61
CA GLU A 50 -22.72 22.78 11.53
C GLU A 50 -23.65 22.97 12.75
N LYS A 51 -23.85 21.96 13.60
CA LYS A 51 -24.63 22.09 14.85
C LYS A 51 -23.73 22.35 16.03
N GLU A 52 -22.55 21.73 16.06
CA GLU A 52 -21.53 21.94 17.07
C GLU A 52 -21.02 23.39 17.02
N GLU A 53 -20.71 23.92 15.83
CA GLU A 53 -20.33 25.32 15.60
C GLU A 53 -21.45 26.32 15.98
N LYS A 54 -22.72 25.97 15.72
CA LYS A 54 -23.88 26.78 16.15
C LYS A 54 -24.08 26.73 17.67
N SER A 55 -23.82 25.58 18.32
CA SER A 55 -23.86 25.47 19.78
C SER A 55 -22.69 26.19 20.48
N ALA A 56 -21.52 26.26 19.84
CA ALA A 56 -20.38 27.03 20.34
C ALA A 56 -20.62 28.55 20.21
N THR A 57 -21.19 29.01 19.09
CA THR A 57 -21.48 30.43 18.87
C THR A 57 -22.66 30.97 19.69
N GLU A 58 -23.55 30.12 20.21
CA GLU A 58 -24.50 30.51 21.27
C GLU A 58 -23.86 30.58 22.67
N GLY A 59 -22.64 30.05 22.86
CA GLY A 59 -21.89 30.09 24.12
C GLY A 59 -20.98 31.30 24.33
N GLU A 60 -20.36 31.83 23.27
CA GLU A 60 -19.32 32.87 23.37
C GLU A 60 -19.82 34.32 23.20
N ALA A 61 -20.74 34.74 24.07
CA ALA A 61 -21.25 36.12 24.10
C ALA A 61 -20.31 37.15 24.79
N VAL A 62 -19.04 36.80 25.06
CA VAL A 62 -18.00 37.68 25.65
C VAL A 62 -16.63 37.29 25.10
N GLY A 63 -15.97 38.10 24.24
CA GLY A 63 -14.69 37.65 23.65
C GLY A 63 -13.80 38.59 22.83
N SER A 64 -14.28 39.72 22.29
CA SER A 64 -13.50 40.84 21.71
C SER A 64 -12.35 40.58 20.68
N LEU A 65 -12.49 41.21 19.51
CA LEU A 65 -11.42 41.67 18.60
C LEU A 65 -10.53 40.65 17.83
N LYS A 66 -10.88 40.53 16.54
CA LYS A 66 -10.02 40.38 15.36
C LYS A 66 -8.52 40.71 15.55
N GLU A 67 -7.68 39.94 14.86
CA GLU A 67 -6.79 40.53 13.85
C GLU A 67 -6.65 39.61 12.61
N HIS A 68 -6.63 40.18 11.41
CA HIS A 68 -6.44 39.46 10.14
C HIS A 68 -5.02 39.73 9.63
N GLN A 69 -4.30 38.69 9.21
CA GLN A 69 -3.16 38.83 8.30
C GLN A 69 -3.14 37.68 7.28
N ASP A 70 -3.45 38.01 6.03
CA ASP A 70 -3.15 37.15 4.88
C ASP A 70 -1.63 37.05 4.70
N VAL A 71 -1.11 35.82 4.56
CA VAL A 71 0.28 35.57 4.15
C VAL A 71 0.30 34.46 3.09
N ASP A 72 0.97 34.75 1.98
CA ASP A 72 0.98 33.97 0.74
C ASP A 72 1.36 32.48 0.93
N VAL A 73 0.47 31.58 0.50
CA VAL A 73 0.62 30.13 0.67
C VAL A 73 1.47 29.53 -0.45
N LYS A 74 2.79 29.78 -0.40
CA LYS A 74 3.81 28.90 -1.02
C LYS A 74 5.19 29.02 -0.35
N ARG A 75 5.84 27.86 -0.18
CA ARG A 75 7.28 27.67 0.15
C ARG A 75 7.73 27.77 1.62
N ILE A 76 6.94 27.36 2.62
CA ILE A 76 7.49 26.95 3.95
C ILE A 76 6.86 25.63 4.45
N HIS A 77 7.25 24.50 3.85
CA HIS A 77 6.85 23.16 4.30
C HIS A 77 7.96 22.38 5.06
N GLY A 78 9.14 22.98 5.27
CA GLY A 78 10.23 22.36 6.03
C GLY A 78 10.26 22.71 7.52
N ASN A 79 10.06 23.99 7.87
CA ASN A 79 10.41 24.50 9.20
C ASN A 79 9.23 24.52 10.19
N THR A 80 7.98 24.56 9.71
CA THR A 80 6.78 24.68 10.55
C THR A 80 6.63 23.50 11.50
N ALA A 81 6.91 22.27 11.03
CA ALA A 81 6.85 21.06 11.83
C ALA A 81 7.87 21.06 12.99
N LEU A 82 9.07 21.64 12.78
CA LEU A 82 10.08 21.80 13.83
C LEU A 82 9.65 22.85 14.87
N TYR A 83 9.07 23.97 14.44
CA TYR A 83 8.63 25.02 15.37
C TYR A 83 7.46 24.57 16.25
N VAL A 84 6.47 23.87 15.69
CA VAL A 84 5.34 23.30 16.45
C VAL A 84 5.82 22.22 17.41
N ARG A 85 6.69 21.29 16.97
CA ARG A 85 7.28 20.26 17.84
C ARG A 85 8.08 20.88 18.99
N ASN A 86 8.87 21.91 18.72
CA ASN A 86 9.67 22.56 19.76
C ASN A 86 8.79 23.27 20.80
N LYS A 87 7.73 23.98 20.40
CA LYS A 87 6.75 24.55 21.36
C LYS A 87 6.11 23.47 22.24
N SER A 88 5.60 22.41 21.64
CA SER A 88 4.97 21.29 22.36
C SER A 88 5.91 20.63 23.38
N VAL A 89 7.18 20.39 23.00
CA VAL A 89 8.19 19.85 23.92
C VAL A 89 8.52 20.82 25.05
N ASP A 90 8.62 22.12 24.76
CA ASP A 90 8.96 23.15 25.75
C ASP A 90 7.81 23.41 26.74
N GLU A 91 6.56 23.33 26.29
CA GLU A 91 5.35 23.36 27.14
C GLU A 91 5.23 22.10 28.00
N THR A 92 5.48 20.91 27.45
CA THR A 92 5.50 19.65 28.21
C THR A 92 6.59 19.68 29.29
N ARG A 93 7.79 20.18 28.95
CA ARG A 93 8.90 20.37 29.89
C ARG A 93 8.53 21.31 31.05
N LYS A 94 7.84 22.41 30.77
CA LYS A 94 7.36 23.36 31.78
C LYS A 94 6.23 22.83 32.66
N CYS A 95 5.53 21.78 32.24
CA CYS A 95 4.60 21.05 33.11
C CYS A 95 5.36 20.09 34.04
N LEU A 96 6.26 19.28 33.48
CA LEU A 96 7.11 18.36 34.25
C LEU A 96 7.96 19.07 35.32
N GLU A 97 8.51 20.25 35.01
CA GLU A 97 9.28 21.07 35.96
C GLU A 97 8.41 21.59 37.12
N LYS A 98 7.13 21.92 36.88
CA LYS A 98 6.17 22.27 37.95
C LYS A 98 5.82 21.05 38.80
N GLU A 99 5.61 19.90 38.18
CA GLU A 99 5.35 18.64 38.88
C GLU A 99 6.54 18.22 39.76
N GLU A 100 7.78 18.33 39.26
CA GLU A 100 9.01 18.06 40.02
C GLU A 100 9.17 19.01 41.21
N LEU A 101 8.85 20.31 41.03
CA LEU A 101 8.82 21.29 42.13
C LEU A 101 7.73 20.95 43.16
N THR A 102 6.52 20.56 42.73
CA THR A 102 5.43 20.16 43.64
C THR A 102 5.77 18.87 44.40
N VAL A 103 6.33 17.86 43.73
CA VAL A 103 6.82 16.62 44.37
C VAL A 103 7.95 16.93 45.36
N SER A 104 8.88 17.83 45.01
CA SER A 104 9.96 18.25 45.91
C SER A 104 9.44 18.95 47.16
N GLN A 105 8.41 19.81 47.03
CA GLN A 105 7.73 20.45 48.17
C GLN A 105 7.01 19.42 49.04
N LEU A 106 6.24 18.50 48.45
CA LEU A 106 5.54 17.43 49.17
C LEU A 106 6.51 16.50 49.92
N LEU A 107 7.63 16.13 49.30
CA LEU A 107 8.69 15.33 49.94
C LEU A 107 9.39 16.09 51.07
N HIS A 108 9.58 17.41 50.95
CA HIS A 108 10.11 18.23 52.04
C HIS A 108 9.13 18.27 53.22
N SER A 109 7.86 18.60 52.96
CA SER A 109 6.80 18.60 53.97
C SER A 109 6.70 17.25 54.68
N LEU A 110 6.68 16.13 53.93
CA LEU A 110 6.61 14.78 54.49
C LEU A 110 7.80 14.46 55.41
N ARG A 111 9.03 14.89 55.06
CA ARG A 111 10.20 14.75 55.95
C ARG A 111 10.02 15.56 57.24
N THR A 112 9.56 16.81 57.15
CA THR A 112 9.36 17.65 58.34
C THR A 112 8.25 17.13 59.26
N GLU A 113 7.15 16.58 58.72
CA GLU A 113 6.10 15.94 59.53
C GLU A 113 6.56 14.60 60.13
N THR A 114 7.42 13.85 59.43
CA THR A 114 8.05 12.64 59.99
C THR A 114 8.94 12.99 61.19
N GLN A 115 9.78 14.02 61.07
CA GLN A 115 10.63 14.51 62.17
C GLN A 115 9.79 15.06 63.35
N LYS A 116 8.67 15.75 63.08
CA LYS A 116 7.73 16.18 64.13
C LYS A 116 7.10 14.99 64.86
N ARG A 117 6.69 13.94 64.13
CA ARG A 117 6.16 12.70 64.73
C ARG A 117 7.18 12.04 65.64
N GLU A 118 8.40 11.83 65.14
CA GLU A 118 9.52 11.25 65.90
C GLU A 118 9.83 12.08 67.17
N ALA A 119 9.83 13.41 67.07
CA ALA A 119 10.04 14.29 68.23
C ALA A 119 8.88 14.26 69.26
N LEU A 120 7.66 13.95 68.84
CA LEU A 120 6.52 13.74 69.74
C LEU A 120 6.53 12.35 70.37
N GLU A 121 6.89 11.32 69.61
CA GLU A 121 6.99 9.93 70.07
C GLU A 121 8.09 9.77 71.14
N ASN A 122 9.25 10.39 70.93
CA ASN A 122 10.31 10.47 71.93
C ASN A 122 9.85 11.17 73.23
N LYS A 123 9.08 12.27 73.15
CA LYS A 123 8.50 12.95 74.33
C LYS A 123 7.46 12.10 75.05
N MET A 124 6.63 11.36 74.30
CA MET A 124 5.65 10.43 74.88
C MET A 124 6.34 9.30 75.65
N GLN A 125 7.43 8.75 75.12
CA GLN A 125 8.23 7.73 75.80
C GLN A 125 8.94 8.33 77.04
N GLU A 126 9.51 9.52 76.96
CA GLU A 126 10.12 10.21 78.13
C GLU A 126 9.10 10.47 79.26
N LEU A 127 7.86 10.86 78.94
CA LEU A 127 6.79 11.04 79.92
C LEU A 127 6.34 9.71 80.54
N LYS A 128 6.24 8.65 79.73
CA LYS A 128 5.91 7.29 80.18
C LYS A 128 6.96 6.75 81.15
N ASP A 129 8.24 6.96 80.87
CA ASP A 129 9.35 6.58 81.76
C ASP A 129 9.32 7.38 83.07
N LYS A 130 9.04 8.69 83.03
CA LYS A 130 8.84 9.52 84.24
C LYS A 130 7.66 9.03 85.10
N CYS A 131 6.53 8.66 84.49
CA CYS A 131 5.41 8.06 85.21
C CYS A 131 5.79 6.72 85.87
N GLN A 132 6.56 5.88 85.18
CA GLN A 132 7.03 4.60 85.72
C GLN A 132 8.02 4.80 86.89
N GLN A 133 8.88 5.82 86.83
CA GLN A 133 9.74 6.22 87.95
C GLN A 133 8.92 6.71 89.16
N LEU A 134 7.91 7.56 88.97
CA LEU A 134 7.04 8.04 90.05
C LEU A 134 6.28 6.89 90.76
N LEU A 135 5.79 5.90 90.00
CA LEU A 135 5.19 4.68 90.58
C LEU A 135 6.21 3.89 91.42
N SER A 136 7.47 3.80 90.97
CA SER A 136 8.55 3.14 91.74
C SER A 136 8.91 3.88 93.04
N LEU A 137 8.80 5.21 93.06
CA LEU A 137 9.03 6.04 94.25
C LEU A 137 7.87 5.93 95.24
N LYS A 138 6.61 5.99 94.76
CA LYS A 138 5.42 5.82 95.60
C LYS A 138 5.39 4.46 96.31
N LYS A 139 5.95 3.41 95.68
CA LYS A 139 6.12 2.09 96.31
C LYS A 139 7.18 2.05 97.41
N LYS A 140 8.14 2.99 97.45
CA LYS A 140 9.17 3.10 98.50
C LYS A 140 8.76 3.98 99.68
N THR A 141 7.79 4.90 99.49
CA THR A 141 7.31 5.81 100.54
C THR A 141 6.26 5.19 101.46
N ASN A 142 5.77 3.98 101.17
CA ASN A 142 4.68 3.35 101.92
C ASN A 142 5.12 2.67 103.23
N ASP A 143 6.41 2.40 103.41
CA ASP A 143 6.92 1.53 104.47
C ASP A 143 7.38 2.29 105.75
N LYS A 144 7.14 3.62 105.84
CA LYS A 144 7.61 4.47 106.96
C LYS A 144 6.70 5.67 107.28
N SER A 145 5.62 5.49 108.06
CA SER A 145 5.11 6.49 109.02
C SER A 145 3.93 5.99 109.87
N THR A 146 4.14 5.72 111.17
CA THR A 146 3.13 5.80 112.26
C THR A 146 3.77 5.56 113.65
N GLN A 147 3.69 6.54 114.56
CA GLN A 147 3.95 6.46 116.02
C GLN A 147 3.46 7.77 116.70
N THR A 148 2.97 7.82 117.97
CA THR A 148 2.52 6.72 118.87
C THR A 148 1.00 6.84 119.21
N GLU A 149 0.43 7.29 120.35
CA GLU A 149 0.81 7.67 121.74
C GLU A 149 -0.48 7.56 122.62
N GLN A 150 -0.51 6.80 123.73
CA GLN A 150 -0.44 7.20 125.16
C GLN A 150 -1.58 8.08 125.77
N GLU A 151 -2.14 7.84 126.97
CA GLU A 151 -2.19 6.65 127.86
C GLU A 151 -3.17 6.82 129.08
N ALA A 152 -3.18 5.85 130.04
CA ALA A 152 -3.52 5.96 131.48
C ALA A 152 -5.00 6.09 131.96
N ASN A 153 -5.35 5.90 133.26
CA ASN A 153 -5.16 4.74 134.19
C ASN A 153 -5.94 4.94 135.56
N LYS A 154 -6.62 3.89 136.10
CA LYS A 154 -6.89 3.61 137.57
C LYS A 154 -7.84 4.54 138.40
N LYS A 155 -8.35 4.22 139.63
CA LYS A 155 -8.82 2.98 140.37
C LYS A 155 -9.31 3.35 141.82
N GLU A 156 -10.22 2.57 142.45
CA GLU A 156 -10.47 2.40 143.94
C GLU A 156 -10.88 3.66 144.81
N GLU A 157 -11.37 3.62 146.07
CA GLU A 157 -12.21 2.72 146.93
C GLU A 157 -12.49 3.39 148.33
N GLY A 158 -13.55 3.04 149.10
CA GLY A 158 -13.56 3.11 150.60
C GLY A 158 -14.35 4.17 151.44
N SER A 159 -15.38 3.71 152.17
CA SER A 159 -15.90 4.06 153.55
C SER A 159 -16.21 5.50 154.10
N GLU A 160 -17.50 5.71 154.43
CA GLU A 160 -18.14 6.29 155.66
C GLU A 160 -17.50 7.38 156.58
N SER A 161 -18.27 8.44 156.93
CA SER A 161 -18.50 8.94 158.33
C SER A 161 -19.43 10.18 158.43
N VAL A 162 -20.75 10.00 158.58
CA VAL A 162 -21.91 10.94 158.81
C VAL A 162 -21.72 12.47 158.77
N GLY A 163 -20.69 13.08 159.37
CA GLY A 163 -20.36 14.49 159.04
C GLY A 163 -20.03 14.66 157.56
N SER A 164 -19.41 13.62 157.00
CA SER A 164 -19.23 13.39 155.58
C SER A 164 -20.55 13.25 154.82
N GLU A 165 -21.73 13.05 155.41
CA GLU A 165 -22.97 12.98 154.61
C GLU A 165 -23.32 14.35 154.03
N VAL A 166 -23.09 15.46 154.75
CA VAL A 166 -23.31 16.80 154.21
C VAL A 166 -22.23 17.17 153.20
N GLU A 167 -20.98 16.77 153.44
CA GLU A 167 -19.88 17.01 152.49
C GLU A 167 -19.96 16.08 151.26
N VAL A 168 -20.39 14.83 151.42
CA VAL A 168 -20.71 13.90 150.31
C VAL A 168 -21.95 14.37 149.57
N LEU A 169 -23.00 14.87 150.23
CA LEU A 169 -24.13 15.51 149.53
C LEU A 169 -23.69 16.75 148.77
N ASN A 170 -22.77 17.57 149.30
CA ASN A 170 -22.20 18.71 148.58
C ASN A 170 -21.30 18.28 147.41
N LEU A 171 -20.49 17.23 147.59
CA LEU A 171 -19.69 16.60 146.54
C LEU A 171 -20.55 15.89 145.49
N GLN A 172 -21.70 15.35 145.86
CA GLN A 172 -22.69 14.68 145.02
C GLN A 172 -23.53 15.71 144.26
N ILE A 173 -23.94 16.80 144.88
CA ILE A 173 -24.49 17.98 144.20
C ILE A 173 -23.45 18.51 143.21
N SER A 174 -22.18 18.63 143.60
CA SER A 174 -21.09 19.05 142.73
C SER A 174 -20.70 18.01 141.66
N ALA A 175 -21.00 16.72 141.86
CA ALA A 175 -20.85 15.66 140.87
C ALA A 175 -21.99 15.73 139.86
N LEU A 176 -23.25 15.72 140.33
CA LEU A 176 -24.45 15.92 139.52
C LEU A 176 -24.41 17.23 138.72
N PHE A 177 -23.85 18.32 139.26
CA PHE A 177 -23.69 19.58 138.53
C PHE A 177 -22.59 19.50 137.46
N ARG A 178 -21.52 18.72 137.69
CA ARG A 178 -20.51 18.40 136.66
C ARG A 178 -21.06 17.46 135.60
N GLU A 179 -21.80 16.42 135.98
CA GLU A 179 -22.51 15.51 135.07
C GLU A 179 -23.56 16.26 134.24
N LEU A 180 -24.27 17.23 134.82
CA LEU A 180 -25.19 18.11 134.10
C LEU A 180 -24.46 19.03 133.11
N GLN A 181 -23.31 19.59 133.51
CA GLN A 181 -22.46 20.37 132.59
C GLN A 181 -21.83 19.52 131.49
N GLU A 182 -21.43 18.28 131.79
CA GLU A 182 -20.82 17.33 130.87
C GLU A 182 -21.85 16.75 129.88
N THR A 183 -23.06 16.42 130.34
CA THR A 183 -24.16 16.03 129.46
C THR A 183 -24.64 17.19 128.58
N HIS A 184 -24.64 18.43 129.10
CA HIS A 184 -24.90 19.63 128.29
C HIS A 184 -23.76 19.96 127.30
N ALA A 185 -22.51 19.63 127.63
CA ALA A 185 -21.38 19.71 126.70
C ALA A 185 -21.50 18.66 125.58
N LYS A 186 -21.74 17.39 125.95
CA LYS A 186 -22.01 16.29 125.01
C LYS A 186 -23.24 16.55 124.13
N LEU A 187 -24.28 17.22 124.66
CA LEU A 187 -25.43 17.67 123.88
C LEU A 187 -25.04 18.73 122.84
N LYS A 188 -24.21 19.72 123.20
CA LYS A 188 -23.70 20.72 122.24
C LYS A 188 -22.78 20.10 121.18
N GLU A 189 -21.98 19.11 121.56
CA GLU A 189 -21.18 18.32 120.62
C GLU A 189 -22.07 17.52 119.67
N ALA A 190 -23.13 16.88 120.18
CA ALA A 190 -24.14 16.20 119.39
C ALA A 190 -24.90 17.16 118.45
N ASP A 191 -25.29 18.36 118.89
CA ASP A 191 -25.90 19.41 118.06
C ASP A 191 -24.95 19.85 116.92
N VAL A 192 -23.66 19.99 117.20
CA VAL A 192 -22.63 20.33 116.20
C VAL A 192 -22.42 19.17 115.22
N ILE A 193 -22.46 17.92 115.67
CA ILE A 193 -22.41 16.74 114.82
C ILE A 193 -23.69 16.64 113.97
N GLN A 194 -24.87 16.86 114.54
CA GLN A 194 -26.15 16.85 113.83
C GLN A 194 -26.18 17.93 112.74
N LYS A 195 -25.71 19.15 113.03
CA LYS A 195 -25.60 20.23 112.03
C LYS A 195 -24.64 19.85 110.90
N LYS A 196 -23.45 19.33 111.22
CA LYS A 196 -22.48 18.84 110.21
C LYS A 196 -22.98 17.66 109.39
N LEU A 197 -23.83 16.80 109.96
CA LEU A 197 -24.46 15.68 109.23
C LEU A 197 -25.60 16.19 108.35
N HIS A 198 -26.44 17.10 108.83
CA HIS A 198 -27.52 17.71 108.05
C HIS A 198 -26.97 18.52 106.86
N GLU A 199 -25.93 19.33 107.09
CA GLU A 199 -25.19 20.07 106.05
C GLU A 199 -24.57 19.11 105.00
N LYS A 200 -24.02 17.96 105.43
CA LYS A 200 -23.56 16.92 104.50
C LYS A 200 -24.69 16.28 103.70
N CYS A 201 -25.83 15.96 104.33
CA CYS A 201 -27.00 15.43 103.63
C CYS A 201 -27.52 16.43 102.60
N GLN A 202 -27.66 17.70 102.98
CA GLN A 202 -28.11 18.77 102.09
C GLN A 202 -27.17 19.01 100.91
N ASN A 203 -25.85 18.94 101.14
CA ASN A 203 -24.86 19.02 100.04
C ASN A 203 -24.97 17.79 99.12
N LEU A 204 -25.11 16.57 99.65
CA LEU A 204 -25.31 15.37 98.83
C LEU A 204 -26.63 15.42 98.03
N GLU A 205 -27.70 16.00 98.60
CA GLU A 205 -28.98 16.22 97.93
C GLU A 205 -28.90 17.29 96.81
N GLN A 206 -27.92 18.20 96.85
CA GLN A 206 -27.64 19.16 95.77
C GLN A 206 -26.70 18.60 94.69
N GLU A 207 -25.71 17.79 95.07
CA GLU A 207 -24.79 17.12 94.12
C GLU A 207 -25.52 16.02 93.31
N HIS A 208 -26.49 15.33 93.90
CA HIS A 208 -27.19 14.21 93.23
C HIS A 208 -27.96 14.59 91.95
N PRO A 209 -28.75 15.69 91.86
CA PRO A 209 -29.39 16.09 90.61
C PRO A 209 -28.39 16.56 89.55
N ALA A 210 -27.27 17.20 89.94
CA ALA A 210 -26.20 17.54 89.00
C ALA A 210 -25.56 16.27 88.42
N SER A 211 -25.21 15.30 89.29
CA SER A 211 -24.65 14.01 88.90
C SER A 211 -25.57 13.17 88.00
N VAL A 212 -26.90 13.36 88.08
CA VAL A 212 -27.87 12.75 87.17
C VAL A 212 -27.90 13.45 85.81
N GLY A 213 -27.83 14.79 85.78
CA GLY A 213 -27.69 15.55 84.53
C GLY A 213 -26.42 15.18 83.76
N ASP A 214 -25.28 15.10 84.45
CA ASP A 214 -24.00 14.65 83.90
C ASP A 214 -24.08 13.23 83.29
N LEU A 215 -24.93 12.36 83.88
CA LEU A 215 -25.12 10.99 83.41
C LEU A 215 -25.92 10.94 82.10
N ASP A 216 -27.00 11.72 82.00
CA ASP A 216 -27.81 11.86 80.79
C ASP A 216 -27.01 12.53 79.66
N GLU A 217 -26.25 13.61 79.94
CA GLU A 217 -25.35 14.22 78.95
C GLU A 217 -24.29 13.23 78.45
N LYS A 218 -23.68 12.46 79.35
CA LYS A 218 -22.73 11.40 79.00
C LYS A 218 -23.37 10.31 78.15
N GLN A 219 -24.63 9.95 78.40
CA GLN A 219 -25.35 8.93 77.63
C GLN A 219 -25.79 9.46 76.25
N GLN A 220 -26.18 10.72 76.16
CA GLN A 220 -26.41 11.46 74.91
C GLN A 220 -25.11 11.52 74.07
N LEU A 221 -23.97 11.85 74.69
CA LEU A 221 -22.66 11.86 74.05
C LEU A 221 -22.22 10.48 73.57
N LEU A 222 -22.43 9.42 74.36
CA LEU A 222 -22.15 8.04 73.92
C LEU A 222 -22.98 7.64 72.69
N TYR A 223 -24.25 8.07 72.62
CA TYR A 223 -25.07 7.87 71.43
C TYR A 223 -24.54 8.64 70.21
N THR A 224 -24.13 9.91 70.36
CA THR A 224 -23.59 10.69 69.22
C THR A 224 -22.23 10.17 68.76
N VAL A 225 -21.35 9.77 69.68
CA VAL A 225 -20.09 9.08 69.35
C VAL A 225 -20.37 7.81 68.55
N LYS A 226 -21.26 6.94 69.04
CA LYS A 226 -21.58 5.68 68.33
C LYS A 226 -22.24 5.89 66.95
N LYS A 227 -23.00 6.97 66.79
CA LYS A 227 -23.53 7.40 65.49
C LYS A 227 -22.41 7.84 64.54
N LEU A 228 -21.44 8.60 65.03
CA LEU A 228 -20.28 9.05 64.26
C LEU A 228 -19.33 7.88 63.92
N GLU A 229 -19.12 6.94 64.83
CA GLU A 229 -18.38 5.69 64.58
C GLU A 229 -18.97 4.94 63.37
N LEU A 230 -20.29 4.70 63.37
CA LEU A 230 -20.98 4.04 62.25
C LEU A 230 -20.90 4.83 60.93
N GLN A 231 -20.93 6.17 60.97
CA GLN A 231 -20.73 7.00 59.77
C GLN A 231 -19.29 6.90 59.25
N VAL A 232 -18.29 6.88 60.15
CA VAL A 232 -16.89 6.69 59.80
C VAL A 232 -16.63 5.29 59.24
N GLU A 233 -17.21 4.24 59.82
CA GLU A 233 -17.14 2.87 59.29
C GLU A 233 -17.78 2.78 57.89
N SER A 234 -18.95 3.41 57.69
CA SER A 234 -19.61 3.49 56.39
C SER A 234 -18.72 4.15 55.34
N MET A 235 -18.21 5.36 55.61
CA MET A 235 -17.32 6.08 54.69
C MET A 235 -16.00 5.32 54.45
N GLN A 236 -15.45 4.65 55.46
CA GLN A 236 -14.27 3.79 55.28
C GLN A 236 -14.56 2.57 54.38
N SER A 237 -15.76 2.01 54.42
CA SER A 237 -16.15 0.89 53.53
C SER A 237 -16.32 1.35 52.09
N GLU A 238 -16.90 2.53 51.87
CA GLU A 238 -17.06 3.17 50.56
C GLU A 238 -15.70 3.55 49.95
N ILE A 239 -14.80 4.15 50.73
CA ILE A 239 -13.42 4.45 50.31
C ILE A 239 -12.66 3.17 49.93
N LYS A 240 -12.83 2.07 50.68
CA LYS A 240 -12.22 0.76 50.33
C LYS A 240 -12.78 0.20 49.03
N LEU A 241 -14.08 0.38 48.75
CA LEU A 241 -14.73 -0.05 47.52
C LEU A 241 -14.26 0.76 46.29
N GLU A 242 -14.08 2.08 46.42
CA GLU A 242 -13.50 2.88 45.33
C GLU A 242 -12.00 2.59 45.13
N GLN A 243 -11.28 2.25 46.20
CA GLN A 243 -9.89 1.78 46.09
C GLN A 243 -9.78 0.43 45.36
N THR A 244 -10.72 -0.50 45.52
CA THR A 244 -10.70 -1.74 44.72
C THR A 244 -11.11 -1.48 43.27
N LYS A 245 -12.20 -0.74 43.01
CA LYS A 245 -12.63 -0.36 41.65
C LYS A 245 -11.50 0.32 40.84
N THR A 246 -10.87 1.35 41.41
CA THR A 246 -9.80 2.10 40.73
C THR A 246 -8.52 1.27 40.53
N ASN A 247 -8.29 0.22 41.32
CA ASN A 247 -7.21 -0.73 41.09
C ASN A 247 -7.57 -1.78 40.01
N ASP A 248 -8.82 -2.25 39.96
CA ASP A 248 -9.33 -3.09 38.86
C ASP A 248 -9.30 -2.35 37.52
N GLU A 249 -9.59 -1.05 37.52
CA GLU A 249 -9.49 -0.20 36.32
C GLU A 249 -8.05 0.00 35.86
N LYS A 250 -7.10 0.21 36.79
CA LYS A 250 -5.66 0.20 36.45
C LYS A 250 -5.21 -1.15 35.90
N ALA A 251 -5.69 -2.26 36.46
CA ALA A 251 -5.37 -3.59 35.95
C ALA A 251 -5.89 -3.80 34.51
N LYS A 252 -7.13 -3.36 34.22
CA LYS A 252 -7.70 -3.35 32.86
C LYS A 252 -6.91 -2.44 31.91
N PHE A 253 -6.53 -1.23 32.35
CA PHE A 253 -5.72 -0.30 31.56
C PHE A 253 -4.35 -0.90 31.20
N ASN A 254 -3.64 -1.47 32.18
CA ASN A 254 -2.36 -2.13 31.95
C ASN A 254 -2.51 -3.32 30.97
N SER A 255 -3.56 -4.12 31.11
CA SER A 255 -3.85 -5.23 30.19
C SER A 255 -4.14 -4.74 28.75
N LEU A 256 -4.82 -3.60 28.60
CA LEU A 256 -5.06 -2.96 27.31
C LEU A 256 -3.77 -2.37 26.71
N GLN A 257 -2.91 -1.77 27.55
CA GLN A 257 -1.60 -1.25 27.16
C GLN A 257 -0.67 -2.38 26.68
N ASP A 258 -0.66 -3.53 27.35
CA ASP A 258 0.04 -4.74 26.93
C ASP A 258 -0.51 -5.31 25.62
N ALA A 259 -1.84 -5.31 25.43
CA ALA A 259 -2.47 -5.76 24.19
C ALA A 259 -2.12 -4.84 23.00
N TYR A 260 -2.18 -3.52 23.20
CA TYR A 260 -1.76 -2.53 22.21
C TYR A 260 -0.26 -2.68 21.89
N GLY A 261 0.59 -2.87 22.90
CA GLY A 261 2.03 -3.09 22.75
C GLY A 261 2.40 -4.39 22.03
N LYS A 262 1.51 -5.40 22.00
CA LYS A 262 1.64 -6.60 21.16
C LYS A 262 1.20 -6.31 19.73
N LEU A 263 0.02 -5.72 19.55
CA LEU A 263 -0.51 -5.37 18.22
C LEU A 263 0.43 -4.45 17.41
N VAL A 264 1.11 -3.51 18.07
CA VAL A 264 2.13 -2.64 17.43
C VAL A 264 3.35 -3.43 16.95
N LYS A 265 3.77 -4.47 17.69
CA LYS A 265 4.86 -5.37 17.25
C LYS A 265 4.41 -6.23 16.08
N GLU A 266 3.24 -6.86 16.18
CA GLU A 266 2.64 -7.66 15.10
C GLU A 266 2.47 -6.85 13.81
N LEU A 267 2.06 -5.58 13.90
CA LEU A 267 2.02 -4.65 12.76
C LEU A 267 3.41 -4.32 12.19
N THR A 268 4.41 -4.12 13.04
CA THR A 268 5.78 -3.81 12.62
C THR A 268 6.44 -5.02 11.95
N GLU A 269 6.25 -6.23 12.51
CA GLU A 269 6.70 -7.50 11.96
C GLU A 269 5.99 -7.81 10.63
N ALA A 270 4.68 -7.56 10.53
CA ALA A 270 3.93 -7.66 9.28
C ALA A 270 4.46 -6.70 8.20
N LEU A 271 4.71 -5.43 8.54
CA LEU A 271 5.30 -4.46 7.61
C LEU A 271 6.70 -4.89 7.15
N GLN A 272 7.54 -5.37 8.07
CA GLN A 272 8.87 -5.88 7.75
C GLN A 272 8.80 -7.08 6.79
N THR A 273 7.89 -8.04 7.02
CA THR A 273 7.72 -9.19 6.11
C THR A 273 7.19 -8.79 4.73
N VAL A 274 6.32 -7.78 4.63
CA VAL A 274 5.87 -7.23 3.34
C VAL A 274 7.00 -6.54 2.58
N GLU A 275 7.86 -5.78 3.26
CA GLU A 275 9.04 -5.16 2.64
C GLU A 275 10.08 -6.20 2.18
N ASP A 276 10.33 -7.22 3.01
CA ASP A 276 11.14 -8.39 2.69
C ASP A 276 10.64 -9.14 1.45
N LEU A 277 9.33 -9.39 1.37
CA LEU A 277 8.69 -10.06 0.22
C LEU A 277 8.77 -9.20 -1.03
N LYS A 278 8.54 -7.89 -0.93
CA LYS A 278 8.69 -6.94 -2.03
C LYS A 278 10.13 -6.88 -2.55
N GLY A 279 11.12 -6.90 -1.66
CA GLY A 279 12.54 -7.01 -2.02
C GLY A 279 12.86 -8.32 -2.75
N LYS A 280 12.31 -9.45 -2.28
CA LYS A 280 12.45 -10.77 -2.93
C LYS A 280 11.70 -10.88 -4.25
N GLU A 281 10.62 -10.13 -4.44
CA GLU A 281 9.87 -10.06 -5.70
C GLU A 281 10.60 -9.20 -6.76
N VAL A 282 11.20 -8.09 -6.35
CA VAL A 282 12.13 -7.31 -7.21
C VAL A 282 13.39 -8.11 -7.58
N GLN A 283 13.81 -9.06 -6.75
CA GLN A 283 14.92 -10.00 -7.02
C GLN A 283 14.48 -11.33 -7.64
N ARG A 284 13.18 -11.53 -7.94
CA ARG A 284 12.70 -12.81 -8.47
C ARG A 284 13.24 -13.03 -9.89
N PRO A 285 13.55 -14.29 -10.29
CA PRO A 285 13.95 -14.63 -11.66
C PRO A 285 12.95 -14.23 -12.76
N ASP A 286 11.75 -13.74 -12.43
CA ASP A 286 10.82 -13.14 -13.40
C ASP A 286 11.50 -12.02 -14.21
N GLN A 287 12.39 -11.20 -13.63
CA GLN A 287 13.13 -10.18 -14.39
C GLN A 287 14.14 -10.82 -15.36
N VAL A 288 14.96 -11.77 -14.90
CA VAL A 288 15.99 -12.43 -15.72
C VAL A 288 15.35 -13.26 -16.85
N THR A 289 14.25 -13.94 -16.56
CA THR A 289 13.50 -14.72 -17.56
C THR A 289 12.70 -13.82 -18.52
N LEU A 290 12.22 -12.66 -18.08
CA LEU A 290 11.67 -11.62 -18.95
C LEU A 290 12.75 -11.07 -19.91
N ASP A 291 13.94 -10.73 -19.40
CA ASP A 291 15.05 -10.25 -20.23
C ASP A 291 15.51 -11.31 -21.24
N GLU A 292 15.56 -12.59 -20.84
CA GLU A 292 15.77 -13.71 -21.76
C GLU A 292 14.68 -13.84 -22.84
N LEU A 293 13.40 -13.66 -22.47
CA LEU A 293 12.28 -13.76 -23.40
C LEU A 293 12.24 -12.57 -24.38
N VAL A 294 12.53 -11.36 -23.89
CA VAL A 294 12.71 -10.15 -24.71
C VAL A 294 13.85 -10.36 -25.70
N HIS A 295 15.00 -10.90 -25.26
CA HIS A 295 16.11 -11.18 -26.17
C HIS A 295 15.76 -12.24 -27.23
N LYS A 296 15.02 -13.29 -26.86
CA LYS A 296 14.54 -14.32 -27.80
C LYS A 296 13.55 -13.77 -28.82
N LEU A 297 12.65 -12.86 -28.41
CA LEU A 297 11.73 -12.14 -29.30
C LEU A 297 12.49 -11.23 -30.27
N ASP A 298 13.40 -10.41 -29.74
CA ASP A 298 14.24 -9.47 -30.49
C ASP A 298 15.11 -10.17 -31.56
N LEU A 299 15.59 -11.39 -31.30
CA LEU A 299 16.24 -12.25 -32.29
C LEU A 299 15.25 -12.80 -33.34
N ALA A 300 14.05 -13.21 -32.93
CA ALA A 300 13.02 -13.74 -33.83
C ALA A 300 12.50 -12.68 -34.80
N GLU A 301 12.28 -11.43 -34.34
CA GLU A 301 11.89 -10.30 -35.17
C GLU A 301 12.96 -9.96 -36.22
N LYS A 302 14.24 -9.96 -35.83
CA LYS A 302 15.37 -9.75 -36.76
C LYS A 302 15.47 -10.86 -37.80
N ALA A 303 15.22 -12.11 -37.41
CA ALA A 303 15.15 -13.24 -38.34
C ALA A 303 13.95 -13.14 -39.32
N LEU A 304 12.78 -12.72 -38.84
CA LEU A 304 11.60 -12.47 -39.67
C LEU A 304 11.82 -11.33 -40.67
N ALA A 305 12.40 -10.21 -40.24
CA ALA A 305 12.74 -9.09 -41.11
C ALA A 305 13.74 -9.51 -42.22
N ALA A 306 14.77 -10.28 -41.87
CA ALA A 306 15.71 -10.83 -42.84
C ALA A 306 15.03 -11.80 -43.84
N LYS A 307 14.06 -12.60 -43.39
CA LYS A 307 13.27 -13.48 -44.25
C LYS A 307 12.31 -12.71 -45.16
N GLN A 308 11.69 -11.63 -44.67
CA GLN A 308 10.86 -10.76 -45.48
C GLN A 308 11.67 -10.10 -46.61
N LEU A 309 12.85 -9.57 -46.29
CA LEU A 309 13.77 -9.02 -47.29
C LEU A 309 14.20 -10.07 -48.33
N GLN A 310 14.43 -11.31 -47.92
CA GLN A 310 14.71 -12.42 -48.84
C GLN A 310 13.51 -12.70 -49.76
N ILE A 311 12.28 -12.74 -49.23
CA ILE A 311 11.04 -12.94 -49.98
C ILE A 311 10.83 -11.83 -51.01
N ASP A 312 11.00 -10.56 -50.63
CA ASP A 312 10.74 -9.44 -51.54
C ASP A 312 11.80 -9.34 -52.64
N LYS A 313 13.06 -9.69 -52.36
CA LYS A 313 14.08 -9.89 -53.40
C LYS A 313 13.71 -11.03 -54.36
N MET A 314 13.17 -12.15 -53.84
CA MET A 314 12.72 -13.26 -54.68
C MET A 314 11.52 -12.89 -55.57
N LYS A 315 10.55 -12.12 -55.05
CA LYS A 315 9.46 -11.55 -55.86
C LYS A 315 10.00 -10.66 -57.00
N GLN A 316 10.95 -9.79 -56.70
CA GLN A 316 11.57 -8.93 -57.72
C GLN A 316 12.26 -9.74 -58.83
N THR A 317 12.95 -10.84 -58.49
CA THR A 317 13.53 -11.73 -59.51
C THR A 317 12.48 -12.52 -60.28
N LEU A 318 11.35 -12.89 -59.68
CA LEU A 318 10.26 -13.58 -60.36
C LEU A 318 9.57 -12.68 -61.39
N MET A 319 9.20 -11.43 -61.01
CA MET A 319 8.58 -10.49 -61.96
C MET A 319 9.47 -10.23 -63.19
N LYS A 320 10.79 -10.08 -62.98
CA LYS A 320 11.75 -9.93 -64.09
C LYS A 320 11.86 -11.20 -64.97
N GLN A 321 11.70 -12.38 -64.38
CA GLN A 321 11.67 -13.64 -65.13
C GLN A 321 10.35 -13.84 -65.88
N GLU A 322 9.24 -13.33 -65.36
CA GLU A 322 7.94 -13.28 -66.03
C GLU A 322 8.00 -12.34 -67.26
N GLU A 323 8.56 -11.13 -67.11
CA GLU A 323 8.87 -10.20 -68.22
C GLU A 323 9.76 -10.87 -69.28
N GLU A 324 10.84 -11.55 -68.88
CA GLU A 324 11.73 -12.28 -69.81
C GLU A 324 11.00 -13.41 -70.54
N LEU A 325 10.11 -14.15 -69.88
CA LEU A 325 9.31 -15.22 -70.49
C LEU A 325 8.28 -14.68 -71.51
N GLU A 326 7.70 -13.50 -71.29
CA GLU A 326 6.84 -12.83 -72.27
C GLU A 326 7.62 -12.52 -73.56
N THR A 327 8.87 -12.03 -73.46
CA THR A 327 9.70 -11.81 -74.67
C THR A 327 9.98 -13.10 -75.44
N VAL A 328 10.20 -14.21 -74.73
CA VAL A 328 10.42 -15.53 -75.35
C VAL A 328 9.16 -16.04 -76.05
N ALA A 329 7.97 -15.75 -75.52
CA ALA A 329 6.70 -16.09 -76.19
C ALA A 329 6.52 -15.29 -77.50
N VAL A 330 6.81 -13.99 -77.50
CA VAL A 330 6.76 -13.14 -78.71
C VAL A 330 7.76 -13.62 -79.77
N LEU A 331 9.00 -13.94 -79.39
CA LEU A 331 10.02 -14.43 -80.32
C LEU A 331 9.66 -15.80 -80.93
N ARG A 332 8.98 -16.67 -80.19
CA ARG A 332 8.44 -17.94 -80.73
C ARG A 332 7.34 -17.70 -81.77
N ALA A 333 6.38 -16.83 -81.46
CA ALA A 333 5.33 -16.46 -82.41
C ALA A 333 5.90 -15.80 -83.68
N GLN A 334 6.93 -14.96 -83.55
CA GLN A 334 7.65 -14.38 -84.69
C GLN A 334 8.34 -15.45 -85.56
N MET A 335 8.98 -16.45 -84.94
CA MET A 335 9.57 -17.58 -85.66
C MET A 335 8.50 -18.40 -86.41
N GLU A 336 7.36 -18.68 -85.77
CA GLU A 336 6.25 -19.44 -86.37
C GLU A 336 5.66 -18.70 -87.58
N VAL A 337 5.49 -17.38 -87.49
CA VAL A 337 5.06 -16.53 -88.62
C VAL A 337 6.09 -16.57 -89.76
N TYR A 338 7.38 -16.34 -89.49
CA TYR A 338 8.40 -16.38 -90.55
C TYR A 338 8.56 -17.77 -91.20
N CYS A 339 8.38 -18.85 -90.44
CA CYS A 339 8.33 -20.20 -91.01
C CYS A 339 7.10 -20.38 -91.92
N SER A 340 5.92 -19.91 -91.50
CA SER A 340 4.70 -19.93 -92.32
C SER A 340 4.85 -19.11 -93.60
N ASP A 341 5.37 -17.89 -93.51
CA ASP A 341 5.60 -16.99 -94.66
C ASP A 341 6.60 -17.60 -95.65
N PHE A 342 7.70 -18.20 -95.14
CA PHE A 342 8.68 -18.90 -95.98
C PHE A 342 8.07 -20.09 -96.72
N HIS A 343 7.21 -20.89 -96.07
CA HIS A 343 6.52 -22.00 -96.71
C HIS A 343 5.47 -21.51 -97.72
N ALA A 344 4.74 -20.43 -97.44
CA ALA A 344 3.77 -19.83 -98.35
C ALA A 344 4.44 -19.24 -99.61
N GLU A 345 5.51 -18.45 -99.44
CA GLU A 345 6.29 -17.90 -100.55
C GLU A 345 6.95 -19.01 -101.38
N ARG A 346 7.42 -20.09 -100.74
CA ARG A 346 7.94 -21.27 -101.45
C ARG A 346 6.85 -21.93 -102.30
N ALA A 347 5.67 -22.20 -101.73
CA ALA A 347 4.57 -22.82 -102.47
C ALA A 347 4.06 -21.93 -103.61
N ALA A 348 4.05 -20.61 -103.43
CA ALA A 348 3.74 -19.64 -104.49
C ALA A 348 4.77 -19.69 -105.62
N ARG A 349 6.08 -19.74 -105.30
CA ARG A 349 7.16 -19.88 -106.30
C ARG A 349 7.13 -21.22 -107.03
N GLU A 350 6.84 -22.31 -106.33
CA GLU A 350 6.69 -23.65 -106.93
C GLU A 350 5.50 -23.67 -107.90
N LYS A 351 4.34 -23.10 -107.54
CA LYS A 351 3.19 -22.92 -108.44
C LYS A 351 3.49 -22.04 -109.66
N ILE A 352 4.19 -20.92 -109.48
CA ILE A 352 4.64 -20.05 -110.59
C ILE A 352 5.61 -20.82 -111.50
N HIS A 353 6.47 -21.67 -110.95
CA HIS A 353 7.36 -22.53 -111.73
C HIS A 353 6.59 -23.59 -112.50
N GLU A 354 5.58 -24.24 -111.90
CA GLU A 354 4.70 -25.19 -112.60
C GLU A 354 3.96 -24.53 -113.77
N GLU A 355 3.36 -23.36 -113.56
CA GLU A 355 2.69 -22.59 -114.61
C GLU A 355 3.65 -22.18 -115.73
N LYS A 356 4.88 -21.77 -115.38
CA LYS A 356 5.95 -21.45 -116.34
C LYS A 356 6.35 -22.68 -117.18
N GLU A 357 6.54 -23.84 -116.58
CA GLU A 357 6.91 -25.06 -117.33
C GLU A 357 5.74 -25.58 -118.19
N GLN A 358 4.50 -25.45 -117.72
CA GLN A 358 3.30 -25.73 -118.54
C GLN A 358 3.23 -24.81 -119.77
N LEU A 359 3.52 -23.52 -119.61
CA LEU A 359 3.56 -22.56 -120.73
C LEU A 359 4.76 -22.81 -121.66
N ALA A 360 5.94 -23.14 -121.13
CA ALA A 360 7.10 -23.53 -121.93
C ALA A 360 6.85 -24.78 -122.75
N THR A 361 6.16 -25.79 -122.18
CA THR A 361 5.75 -27.02 -122.87
C THR A 361 4.74 -26.72 -123.99
N GLN A 362 3.76 -25.86 -123.75
CA GLN A 362 2.81 -25.40 -124.78
C GLN A 362 3.51 -24.64 -125.92
N LEU A 363 4.44 -23.73 -125.59
CA LEU A 363 5.23 -23.00 -126.58
C LEU A 363 6.10 -23.96 -127.41
N ALA A 364 6.74 -24.95 -126.79
CA ALA A 364 7.51 -25.98 -127.50
C ALA A 364 6.62 -26.80 -128.45
N TYR A 365 5.41 -27.18 -128.03
CA TYR A 365 4.44 -27.86 -128.89
C TYR A 365 4.01 -27.00 -130.09
N PHE A 366 3.64 -25.73 -129.86
CA PHE A 366 3.28 -24.83 -130.97
C PHE A 366 4.45 -24.51 -131.89
N LEU A 367 5.69 -24.43 -131.39
CA LEU A 367 6.87 -24.28 -132.23
C LEU A 367 7.12 -25.53 -133.08
N ALA A 368 6.95 -26.73 -132.51
CA ALA A 368 7.04 -27.99 -133.24
C ALA A 368 5.93 -28.10 -134.31
N GLU A 369 4.67 -27.79 -133.99
CA GLU A 369 3.57 -27.82 -134.97
C GLU A 369 3.78 -26.79 -136.10
N ASN A 370 4.25 -25.58 -135.78
CA ASN A 370 4.59 -24.58 -136.79
C ASN A 370 5.82 -25.00 -137.62
N GLN A 371 6.79 -25.70 -137.03
CA GLN A 371 7.90 -26.27 -137.76
C GLN A 371 7.43 -27.40 -138.68
N GLU A 372 6.62 -28.35 -138.22
CA GLU A 372 6.04 -29.43 -139.05
C GLU A 372 5.19 -28.86 -140.18
N ARG A 373 4.33 -27.87 -139.93
CA ARG A 373 3.57 -27.18 -140.99
C ARG A 373 4.48 -26.46 -141.97
N GLY A 374 5.54 -25.82 -141.49
CA GLY A 374 6.58 -25.17 -142.29
C GLY A 374 7.40 -26.16 -143.12
N ASP A 375 7.69 -27.35 -142.59
CA ASP A 375 8.46 -28.41 -143.23
C ASP A 375 7.60 -29.24 -144.18
N LEU A 376 6.32 -29.46 -143.91
CA LEU A 376 5.36 -29.96 -144.90
C LEU A 376 5.18 -28.96 -146.05
N GLY A 377 5.15 -27.65 -145.75
CA GLY A 377 5.16 -26.59 -146.75
C GLY A 377 6.45 -26.60 -147.59
N ARG A 378 7.62 -26.65 -146.96
CA ARG A 378 8.94 -26.73 -147.63
C ARG A 378 9.09 -28.01 -148.44
N CYS A 379 8.69 -29.17 -147.91
CA CYS A 379 8.74 -30.45 -148.61
C CYS A 379 7.77 -30.48 -149.80
N SER A 380 6.55 -29.94 -149.68
CA SER A 380 5.63 -29.80 -150.82
C SER A 380 6.20 -28.88 -151.89
N LEU A 381 6.84 -27.77 -151.50
CA LEU A 381 7.51 -26.84 -152.42
C LEU A 381 8.75 -27.49 -153.08
N ALA A 382 9.52 -28.29 -152.33
CA ALA A 382 10.65 -29.08 -152.85
C ALA A 382 10.19 -30.24 -153.76
N GLU A 383 9.01 -30.82 -153.53
CA GLU A 383 8.41 -31.84 -154.40
C GLU A 383 7.89 -31.22 -155.70
N MET A 384 7.32 -30.01 -155.64
CA MET A 384 6.99 -29.19 -156.82
C MET A 384 8.26 -28.85 -157.63
N GLN A 385 9.36 -28.51 -156.95
CA GLN A 385 10.66 -28.21 -157.59
C GLN A 385 11.33 -29.45 -158.20
N THR A 386 11.34 -30.59 -157.51
CA THR A 386 12.01 -31.82 -158.01
C THR A 386 11.31 -32.45 -159.21
N ARG A 387 10.03 -32.15 -159.44
CA ARG A 387 9.33 -32.45 -160.70
C ARG A 387 9.83 -31.61 -161.90
N HIS A 388 10.65 -30.57 -161.66
CA HIS A 388 11.20 -29.67 -162.68
C HIS A 388 12.67 -29.23 -162.46
N GLY A 389 13.63 -30.17 -162.29
CA GLY A 389 15.03 -29.89 -162.71
C GLY A 389 16.21 -30.47 -161.91
N THR A 390 16.95 -31.38 -162.56
CA THR A 390 18.43 -31.41 -162.68
C THR A 390 19.34 -31.04 -161.48
N ARG A 391 19.36 -31.93 -160.47
CA ARG A 391 20.55 -32.70 -160.01
C ARG A 391 21.99 -32.12 -160.20
N LEU A 392 22.58 -31.59 -159.10
CA LEU A 392 23.94 -31.86 -158.52
C LEU A 392 25.26 -31.64 -159.36
N PRO A 393 26.50 -31.73 -158.79
CA PRO A 393 26.95 -31.68 -157.38
C PRO A 393 28.19 -30.78 -157.04
N SER A 394 28.29 -30.39 -155.76
CA SER A 394 29.43 -30.47 -154.80
C SER A 394 30.94 -30.27 -155.19
N MET A 395 31.62 -29.45 -154.37
CA MET A 395 32.90 -29.72 -153.65
C MET A 395 32.71 -29.15 -152.22
N GLU A 396 32.96 -29.89 -151.13
CA GLU A 396 34.26 -30.15 -150.44
C GLU A 396 34.91 -28.87 -149.89
N GLU A 397 35.29 -28.73 -148.60
CA GLU A 397 35.32 -29.62 -147.40
C GLU A 397 34.50 -28.96 -146.24
N GLY A 398 34.34 -29.44 -145.00
CA GLY A 398 34.75 -30.64 -144.22
C GLY A 398 34.76 -30.29 -142.71
N ALA A 399 34.28 -31.15 -141.78
CA ALA A 399 34.15 -30.80 -140.36
C ALA A 399 34.01 -31.97 -139.34
N GLU A 400 34.99 -32.09 -138.43
CA GLU A 400 35.04 -32.87 -137.16
C GLU A 400 35.96 -32.07 -136.19
N GLU A 401 35.91 -32.11 -134.85
CA GLU A 401 35.02 -32.81 -133.90
C GLU A 401 34.90 -32.03 -132.55
N GLN A 402 33.98 -32.50 -131.70
CA GLN A 402 33.65 -32.15 -130.31
C GLN A 402 34.63 -31.31 -129.43
N ASN A 403 34.12 -30.22 -128.81
CA ASN A 403 34.24 -30.01 -127.36
C ASN A 403 33.14 -29.07 -126.78
N GLN A 404 32.99 -29.02 -125.45
CA GLN A 404 31.85 -28.42 -124.74
C GLN A 404 32.00 -26.90 -124.46
N PRO A 405 30.89 -26.13 -124.45
CA PRO A 405 30.86 -24.73 -123.99
C PRO A 405 30.51 -24.58 -122.49
N GLN A 406 30.89 -23.45 -121.86
CA GLN A 406 30.35 -22.76 -120.65
C GLN A 406 31.46 -21.87 -120.02
N PRO A 407 31.18 -20.87 -119.15
CA PRO A 407 30.24 -19.74 -119.26
C PRO A 407 30.90 -18.37 -118.93
N PRO A 408 30.21 -17.21 -119.05
CA PRO A 408 30.79 -15.89 -118.73
C PRO A 408 30.84 -15.56 -117.22
N ARG A 409 31.46 -14.43 -116.86
CA ARG A 409 31.42 -13.84 -115.51
C ARG A 409 31.34 -12.32 -115.55
N ASP A 410 30.28 -11.76 -114.97
CA ASP A 410 30.25 -10.36 -114.54
C ASP A 410 31.07 -10.19 -113.26
N ILE A 411 31.76 -9.05 -113.10
CA ILE A 411 32.59 -8.74 -111.94
C ILE A 411 31.87 -7.67 -111.08
N PRO A 412 31.58 -7.93 -109.80
CA PRO A 412 31.02 -6.92 -108.90
C PRO A 412 31.95 -5.71 -108.74
N ILE A 413 31.41 -4.50 -108.91
CA ILE A 413 32.15 -3.26 -108.67
C ILE A 413 31.88 -2.80 -107.23
N HIS A 414 32.88 -2.94 -106.36
CA HIS A 414 32.81 -2.47 -104.98
C HIS A 414 33.20 -0.99 -104.92
N SER A 415 32.30 -0.12 -104.45
CA SER A 415 32.55 1.33 -104.38
C SER A 415 31.98 1.99 -103.12
N CYS A 416 32.67 3.01 -102.62
CA CYS A 416 32.28 3.72 -101.40
C CYS A 416 31.17 4.76 -101.67
N PRO A 417 30.01 4.70 -100.97
CA PRO A 417 28.90 5.62 -101.23
C PRO A 417 29.14 7.08 -100.79
N LYS A 418 30.15 7.36 -99.95
CA LYS A 418 30.47 8.72 -99.47
C LYS A 418 31.45 9.47 -100.38
N CYS A 419 32.34 8.77 -101.08
CA CYS A 419 33.44 9.36 -101.88
C CYS A 419 33.62 8.76 -103.28
N SER A 420 32.83 7.76 -103.67
CA SER A 420 32.82 7.08 -104.98
C SER A 420 34.14 6.41 -105.40
N ILE A 421 35.07 6.20 -104.47
CA ILE A 421 36.29 5.40 -104.73
C ILE A 421 35.88 3.94 -104.98
N ILE A 422 36.35 3.37 -106.09
CA ILE A 422 36.23 1.94 -106.43
C ILE A 422 37.39 1.20 -105.77
N LEU A 423 37.10 0.07 -105.14
CA LEU A 423 38.04 -0.77 -104.40
C LEU A 423 38.00 -2.21 -104.94
N PRO A 424 39.12 -2.96 -104.88
CA PRO A 424 39.26 -4.24 -105.58
C PRO A 424 38.39 -5.37 -105.00
N ASP A 425 37.99 -5.26 -103.73
CA ASP A 425 37.25 -6.27 -102.98
C ASP A 425 36.38 -5.61 -101.88
N ILE A 426 35.51 -6.41 -101.27
CA ILE A 426 34.55 -5.94 -100.27
C ILE A 426 35.16 -5.73 -98.87
N ASP A 427 36.26 -6.40 -98.54
CA ASP A 427 36.91 -6.29 -97.23
C ASP A 427 37.65 -4.95 -97.12
N THR A 428 38.37 -4.59 -98.18
CA THR A 428 38.97 -3.26 -98.40
C THR A 428 37.90 -2.17 -98.39
N LEU A 429 36.71 -2.43 -98.97
CA LEU A 429 35.58 -1.50 -98.90
C LEU A 429 35.04 -1.34 -97.47
N GLN A 430 34.91 -2.42 -96.68
CA GLN A 430 34.44 -2.33 -95.30
C GLN A 430 35.41 -1.54 -94.40
N ILE A 431 36.71 -1.78 -94.51
CA ILE A 431 37.74 -1.01 -93.81
C ILE A 431 37.65 0.47 -94.20
N HIS A 432 37.65 0.75 -95.51
CA HIS A 432 37.58 2.12 -96.02
C HIS A 432 36.29 2.85 -95.58
N VAL A 433 35.13 2.18 -95.57
CA VAL A 433 33.86 2.78 -95.14
C VAL A 433 33.88 3.10 -93.64
N MET A 434 34.56 2.30 -92.81
CA MET A 434 34.73 2.55 -91.38
C MET A 434 35.50 3.86 -91.11
N ASP A 435 36.63 4.05 -91.79
CA ASP A 435 37.42 5.28 -91.70
C ASP A 435 36.72 6.46 -92.37
N CYS A 436 36.09 6.23 -93.52
CA CYS A 436 35.49 7.27 -94.35
C CYS A 436 34.17 7.80 -93.78
N ILE A 437 33.40 7.04 -92.99
CA ILE A 437 32.12 7.53 -92.41
C ILE A 437 32.31 8.67 -91.41
N ASN A 438 33.44 8.70 -90.69
CA ASN A 438 33.82 9.79 -89.78
C ASN A 438 34.21 11.10 -90.52
#